data_AF-A0A1E7HPR0-F1
#
_entry.id   AF-A0A1E7HPR0-F1
#
_cell.length_a   1.000
_cell.length_b   1.000
_cell.length_c   1.000
_cell.angle_alpha   90.00
_cell.angle_beta   90.00
_cell.angle_gamma   90.00
#
_symmetry.space_group_name_H-M   'P 1'
#
loop_
_entity.id
_entity.type
_entity.pdbx_description
1 polymer ?
#
loop_
_entity_poly.entity_id
_entity_poly.type
_entity_poly.pdbx_seq_one_letter_code
_entity_poly.pdbx_strand_id
1 'polypeptide(L)'
;MDKQFLIDDFKLGEAWRLFRIMGEFVEGVETLHDIGPSVTFFGSARVQPDDPIYRKTEALAALFVKNKFSVITGGGGGIMEAANKGAAEAGGTSIGLNIILPFEQKPNPFANIRVDFKYFFIRKVMFIKYAAAYIIMPGGFGTLDELFEAVTLIQTQRIKPFPLILVGSDYWTGLIDWIKDKLLAEKRISPEDLEILQIMDEPDEIVKAVEKIIIL
;
A
#
# COMPACT_ATOMS: atom_id res chain seq x y z
N MET A 1 0.42 1.87 -51.84
CA MET A 1 1.60 0.99 -51.85
C MET A 1 2.24 0.87 -50.47
N ASP A 2 1.88 1.71 -49.49
CA ASP A 2 2.52 1.73 -48.16
C ASP A 2 2.07 0.65 -47.15
N LYS A 3 1.21 -0.31 -47.55
CA LYS A 3 0.77 -1.42 -46.68
C LYS A 3 1.46 -2.76 -46.98
N GLN A 4 2.53 -2.75 -47.78
CA GLN A 4 3.22 -3.98 -48.21
C GLN A 4 4.49 -4.26 -47.40
N PHE A 5 5.01 -3.27 -46.66
CA PHE A 5 6.21 -3.40 -45.84
C PHE A 5 5.87 -3.34 -44.35
N LEU A 6 5.38 -4.47 -43.83
CA LEU A 6 4.91 -4.62 -42.44
C LEU A 6 6.02 -4.40 -41.38
N ILE A 7 7.30 -4.49 -41.77
CA ILE A 7 8.45 -4.22 -40.88
C ILE A 7 8.71 -2.71 -40.74
N ASP A 8 8.33 -1.92 -41.74
CA ASP A 8 8.60 -0.48 -41.79
C ASP A 8 7.43 0.36 -41.24
N ASP A 9 6.22 -0.21 -41.16
CA ASP A 9 5.01 0.41 -40.59
C ASP A 9 4.83 0.08 -39.09
N PHE A 10 5.91 0.13 -38.31
CA PHE A 10 5.79 0.10 -36.85
C PHE A 10 5.54 1.51 -36.33
N LYS A 11 4.32 1.78 -35.86
CA LYS A 11 4.10 2.83 -34.84
C LYS A 11 4.79 2.39 -33.54
N LEU A 12 6.09 2.63 -33.45
CA LEU A 12 7.03 2.12 -32.44
C LEU A 12 6.65 2.40 -30.97
N GLY A 13 5.69 3.30 -30.71
CA GLY A 13 5.37 3.75 -29.35
C GLY A 13 4.51 2.78 -28.53
N GLU A 14 3.48 2.18 -29.11
CA GLU A 14 2.47 1.44 -28.34
C GLU A 14 2.92 0.02 -27.99
N ALA A 15 3.50 -0.72 -28.95
CA ALA A 15 4.03 -2.06 -28.69
C ALA A 15 5.16 -2.03 -27.64
N TRP A 16 6.08 -1.08 -27.74
CA TRP A 16 7.17 -0.92 -26.77
C TRP A 16 6.65 -0.56 -25.38
N ARG A 17 5.56 0.22 -25.28
CA ARG A 17 4.90 0.50 -24.01
C ARG A 17 4.36 -0.77 -23.37
N LEU A 18 3.76 -1.69 -24.13
CA LEU A 18 3.30 -2.98 -23.62
C LEU A 18 4.46 -3.83 -23.09
N PHE A 19 5.59 -3.88 -23.80
CA PHE A 19 6.79 -4.56 -23.30
C PHE A 19 7.31 -3.96 -22.00
N ARG A 20 7.30 -2.63 -21.85
CA ARG A 20 7.67 -1.97 -20.58
C ARG A 20 6.72 -2.31 -19.44
N ILE A 21 5.42 -2.36 -19.70
CA ILE A 21 4.41 -2.77 -18.71
C ILE A 21 4.67 -4.20 -18.26
N MET A 22 4.91 -5.13 -19.19
CA MET A 22 5.26 -6.51 -18.85
C MET A 22 6.56 -6.58 -18.05
N GLY A 23 7.57 -5.79 -18.44
CA GLY A 23 8.85 -5.72 -17.73
C GLY A 23 8.69 -5.29 -16.27
N GLU A 24 7.94 -4.21 -15.99
CA GLU A 24 7.69 -3.75 -14.62
C GLU A 24 6.89 -4.79 -13.80
N PHE A 25 5.99 -5.55 -14.43
CA PHE A 25 5.34 -6.68 -13.75
C PHE A 25 6.32 -7.79 -13.39
N VAL A 26 7.20 -8.18 -14.32
CA VAL A 26 8.20 -9.24 -14.07
C VAL A 26 9.14 -8.82 -12.96
N GLU A 27 9.72 -7.61 -13.04
CA GLU A 27 10.63 -7.07 -12.03
C GLU A 27 9.96 -7.02 -10.63
N GLY A 28 8.72 -6.52 -10.55
CA GLY A 28 7.98 -6.49 -9.31
C GLY A 28 7.70 -7.88 -8.73
N VAL A 29 7.33 -8.85 -9.58
CA VAL A 29 7.04 -10.21 -9.12
C VAL A 29 8.28 -10.95 -8.66
N GLU A 30 9.38 -10.85 -9.41
CA GLU A 30 10.64 -11.52 -9.08
C GLU A 30 11.27 -10.94 -7.81
N THR A 31 11.29 -9.60 -7.69
CA THR A 31 11.90 -8.94 -6.52
C THR A 31 11.14 -9.22 -5.23
N LEU A 32 9.81 -9.37 -5.32
CA LEU A 32 8.94 -9.55 -4.15
C LEU A 32 8.60 -11.02 -3.86
N HIS A 33 9.14 -11.97 -4.63
CA HIS A 33 8.77 -13.39 -4.55
C HIS A 33 8.94 -14.00 -3.15
N ASP A 34 10.06 -13.72 -2.47
CA ASP A 34 10.47 -14.38 -1.22
C ASP A 34 10.41 -13.47 0.02
N ILE A 35 9.63 -12.39 -0.02
CA ILE A 35 9.57 -11.44 1.11
C ILE A 35 8.78 -11.97 2.32
N GLY A 36 8.13 -13.13 2.22
CA GLY A 36 7.28 -13.68 3.28
C GLY A 36 6.00 -12.87 3.53
N PRO A 37 5.27 -13.13 4.63
CA PRO A 37 4.10 -12.34 5.02
C PRO A 37 4.49 -10.87 5.18
N SER A 38 3.73 -9.98 4.54
CA SER A 38 4.07 -8.55 4.57
C SER A 38 2.87 -7.68 4.92
N VAL A 39 3.13 -6.56 5.58
CA VAL A 39 2.11 -5.55 5.87
C VAL A 39 2.43 -4.28 5.09
N THR A 40 1.42 -3.72 4.44
CA THR A 40 1.60 -2.51 3.63
C THR A 40 1.13 -1.29 4.42
N PHE A 41 2.02 -0.33 4.62
CA PHE A 41 1.73 0.94 5.27
C PHE A 41 1.43 2.03 4.25
N PHE A 42 0.30 2.71 4.46
CA PHE A 42 -0.05 3.93 3.74
C PHE A 42 -0.24 5.09 4.72
N GLY A 43 0.04 6.30 4.26
CA GLY A 43 -0.20 7.52 5.02
C GLY A 43 0.43 8.74 4.36
N SER A 44 0.36 9.87 5.06
CA SER A 44 0.83 11.15 4.54
C SER A 44 2.33 11.14 4.20
N ALA A 45 2.67 11.59 3.00
CA ALA A 45 4.06 11.88 2.60
C ALA A 45 4.62 13.19 3.22
N ARG A 46 3.80 13.92 3.99
CA ARG A 46 4.11 15.29 4.47
C ARG A 46 4.38 15.36 5.97
N VAL A 47 4.02 14.32 6.72
CA VAL A 47 4.25 14.22 8.17
C VAL A 47 5.76 14.32 8.45
N GLN A 48 6.13 15.07 9.49
CA GLN A 48 7.53 15.27 9.87
C GLN A 48 7.96 14.31 11.00
N PRO A 49 9.25 14.03 11.18
CA PRO A 49 9.74 13.08 12.20
C PRO A 49 9.43 13.43 13.66
N ASP A 50 9.15 14.69 13.96
CA ASP A 50 8.75 15.17 15.28
C ASP A 50 7.26 14.93 15.60
N ASP A 51 6.45 14.62 14.58
CA ASP A 51 5.03 14.33 14.72
C ASP A 51 4.80 13.01 15.49
N PRO A 52 3.88 12.97 16.47
CA PRO A 52 3.53 11.74 17.19
C PRO A 52 3.11 10.58 16.28
N ILE A 53 2.44 10.86 15.15
CA ILE A 53 2.01 9.85 14.19
C ILE A 53 3.22 9.21 13.50
N TYR A 54 4.27 9.97 13.21
CA TYR A 54 5.51 9.43 12.66
C TYR A 54 6.10 8.40 13.63
N ARG A 55 6.29 8.78 14.91
CA ARG A 55 6.86 7.90 15.93
C ARG A 55 6.00 6.66 16.20
N LYS A 56 4.67 6.82 16.18
CA LYS A 56 3.72 5.71 16.29
C LYS A 56 3.87 4.74 15.13
N THR A 57 4.02 5.26 13.91
CA THR A 57 4.24 4.44 12.70
C THR A 57 5.55 3.66 12.78
N GLU A 58 6.64 4.33 13.19
CA GLU A 58 7.94 3.71 13.37
C GLU A 58 7.89 2.56 14.39
N ALA A 59 7.27 2.81 15.56
CA ALA A 59 7.10 1.80 16.60
C ALA A 59 6.24 0.62 16.14
N LEU A 60 5.14 0.88 15.43
CA LEU A 60 4.24 -0.15 14.91
C LEU A 60 4.93 -1.01 13.84
N ALA A 61 5.66 -0.40 12.90
CA ALA A 61 6.42 -1.14 11.89
C ALA A 61 7.51 -2.03 12.51
N ALA A 62 8.23 -1.53 13.52
CA ALA A 62 9.20 -2.32 14.28
C ALA A 62 8.53 -3.51 14.99
N LEU A 63 7.31 -3.34 15.51
CA LEU A 63 6.56 -4.42 16.15
C LEU A 63 6.14 -5.51 15.15
N PHE A 64 5.72 -5.14 13.94
CA PHE A 64 5.46 -6.10 12.86
C PHE A 64 6.70 -6.90 12.49
N VAL A 65 7.86 -6.26 12.37
CA VAL A 65 9.14 -6.95 12.11
C VAL A 65 9.48 -7.96 13.20
N LYS A 66 9.30 -7.60 14.48
CA LYS A 66 9.51 -8.52 15.60
C LYS A 66 8.61 -9.76 15.51
N ASN A 67 7.43 -9.62 14.91
CA ASN A 67 6.47 -10.69 14.66
C ASN A 67 6.59 -11.30 13.24
N LYS A 68 7.78 -11.19 12.62
CA LYS A 68 8.14 -11.87 11.36
C LYS A 68 7.39 -11.38 10.12
N PHE A 69 6.88 -10.16 10.16
CA PHE A 69 6.34 -9.50 8.98
C PHE A 69 7.39 -8.63 8.29
N SER A 70 7.37 -8.69 6.97
CA SER A 70 8.00 -7.68 6.13
C SER A 70 7.13 -6.42 6.06
N VAL A 71 7.74 -5.26 5.86
CA VAL A 71 7.03 -3.98 5.78
C VAL A 71 7.15 -3.43 4.36
N ILE A 72 6.01 -3.20 3.71
CA ILE A 72 5.93 -2.56 2.39
C ILE A 72 5.42 -1.13 2.55
N THR A 73 6.02 -0.19 1.83
CA THR A 73 5.53 1.18 1.73
C THR A 73 5.68 1.70 0.29
N GLY A 74 5.20 2.93 0.06
CA GLY A 74 5.46 3.63 -1.19
C GLY A 74 6.86 4.24 -1.36
N GLY A 75 7.76 4.05 -0.40
CA GLY A 75 9.17 4.45 -0.48
C GLY A 75 9.46 5.96 -0.41
N GLY A 76 8.43 6.80 -0.25
CA GLY A 76 8.57 8.25 -0.07
C GLY A 76 8.90 8.67 1.37
N GLY A 77 8.79 9.98 1.63
CA GLY A 77 8.93 10.57 2.97
C GLY A 77 7.72 10.39 3.88
N GLY A 78 7.73 11.03 5.05
CA GLY A 78 6.62 11.03 6.00
C GLY A 78 6.32 9.64 6.57
N ILE A 79 5.05 9.23 6.56
CA ILE A 79 4.63 7.93 7.12
C ILE A 79 5.35 6.76 6.44
N MET A 80 5.55 6.83 5.12
CA MET A 80 6.26 5.77 4.38
C MET A 80 7.70 5.63 4.88
N GLU A 81 8.39 6.75 5.11
CA GLU A 81 9.72 6.75 5.70
C GLU A 81 9.69 6.21 7.13
N ALA A 82 8.75 6.65 7.97
CA ALA A 82 8.63 6.18 9.35
C ALA A 82 8.46 4.65 9.44
N ALA A 83 7.59 4.09 8.60
CA ALA A 83 7.39 2.64 8.52
C ALA A 83 8.64 1.92 8.02
N ASN A 84 9.29 2.41 6.95
CA ASN A 84 10.52 1.80 6.46
C ASN A 84 11.66 1.89 7.48
N LYS A 85 11.76 3.01 8.21
CA LYS A 85 12.74 3.24 9.27
C LYS A 85 12.54 2.25 10.41
N GLY A 86 11.34 2.17 10.97
CA GLY A 86 11.02 1.24 12.05
C GLY A 86 11.29 -0.21 11.67
N ALA A 87 10.99 -0.59 10.43
CA ALA A 87 11.27 -1.93 9.92
C ALA A 87 12.78 -2.22 9.78
N ALA A 88 13.52 -1.29 9.20
CA ALA A 88 14.95 -1.44 8.95
C ALA A 88 15.76 -1.45 10.25
N GLU A 89 15.45 -0.54 11.18
CA GLU A 89 16.14 -0.46 12.48
C GLU A 89 15.82 -1.67 13.38
N ALA A 90 14.67 -2.31 13.19
CA ALA A 90 14.34 -3.59 13.82
C ALA A 90 15.02 -4.81 13.15
N GLY A 91 15.81 -4.60 12.09
CA GLY A 91 16.53 -5.65 11.37
C GLY A 91 15.67 -6.49 10.42
N GLY A 92 14.50 -6.00 10.01
CA GLY A 92 13.56 -6.70 9.14
C GLY A 92 13.67 -6.32 7.66
N THR A 93 12.86 -6.98 6.84
CA THR A 93 12.69 -6.64 5.42
C THR A 93 11.85 -5.37 5.31
N SER A 94 12.42 -4.34 4.68
CA SER A 94 11.83 -3.01 4.53
C SER A 94 11.79 -2.66 3.04
N ILE A 95 10.60 -2.74 2.44
CA ILE A 95 10.38 -2.59 1.02
C ILE A 95 9.84 -1.20 0.70
N GLY A 96 10.42 -0.55 -0.31
CA GLY A 96 9.90 0.68 -0.90
C GLY A 96 9.51 0.46 -2.35
N LEU A 97 8.20 0.51 -2.65
CA LEU A 97 7.69 0.50 -4.02
C LEU A 97 7.56 1.95 -4.48
N ASN A 98 8.58 2.50 -5.13
CA ASN A 98 8.60 3.90 -5.54
C ASN A 98 7.80 4.12 -6.82
N ILE A 99 7.37 5.35 -7.04
CA ILE A 99 6.79 5.80 -8.30
C ILE A 99 7.61 6.95 -8.87
N ILE A 100 8.01 6.84 -10.13
CA ILE A 100 8.78 7.86 -10.82
C ILE A 100 7.83 8.99 -11.23
N LEU A 101 7.99 10.16 -10.61
CA LEU A 101 7.19 11.37 -10.89
C LEU A 101 8.06 12.47 -11.53
N PRO A 102 7.46 13.40 -12.30
CA PRO A 102 8.19 14.52 -12.91
C PRO A 102 8.87 15.44 -11.88
N PHE A 103 8.31 15.51 -10.67
CA PHE A 103 8.92 16.17 -9.53
C PHE A 103 9.42 15.07 -8.59
N GLU A 104 10.73 15.04 -8.36
CA GLU A 104 11.40 13.93 -7.71
C GLU A 104 10.98 13.82 -6.24
N GLN A 105 10.26 12.75 -5.90
CA GLN A 105 10.16 12.30 -4.53
C GLN A 105 11.39 11.43 -4.26
N LYS A 106 12.37 11.97 -3.54
CA LYS A 106 13.58 11.23 -3.19
C LYS A 106 13.19 9.97 -2.40
N PRO A 107 13.57 8.76 -2.85
CA PRO A 107 13.33 7.54 -2.09
C PRO A 107 13.96 7.65 -0.70
N ASN A 108 13.25 7.20 0.33
CA ASN A 108 13.77 7.23 1.68
C ASN A 108 14.96 6.26 1.84
N PRO A 109 15.90 6.53 2.77
CA PRO A 109 17.11 5.73 2.90
C PRO A 109 16.88 4.37 3.59
N PHE A 110 15.71 4.14 4.19
CA PHE A 110 15.45 3.00 5.07
C PHE A 110 14.85 1.78 4.36
N ALA A 111 14.35 1.94 3.12
CA ALA A 111 14.00 0.79 2.30
C ALA A 111 15.26 0.04 1.86
N ASN A 112 15.39 -1.23 2.30
CA ASN A 112 16.49 -2.14 1.96
C ASN A 112 16.22 -2.97 0.70
N ILE A 113 14.95 -3.13 0.31
CA ILE A 113 14.52 -3.59 -1.01
C ILE A 113 13.78 -2.44 -1.69
N ARG A 114 14.12 -2.14 -2.94
CA ARG A 114 13.53 -1.04 -3.70
C ARG A 114 13.12 -1.52 -5.08
N VAL A 115 11.92 -1.13 -5.48
CA VAL A 115 11.40 -1.37 -6.83
C VAL A 115 10.81 -0.06 -7.33
N ASP A 116 11.25 0.39 -8.51
CA ASP A 116 10.83 1.65 -9.09
C ASP A 116 9.82 1.41 -10.21
N PHE A 117 8.62 1.97 -10.06
CA PHE A 117 7.56 1.87 -11.06
C PHE A 117 7.42 3.16 -11.85
N LYS A 118 7.03 3.07 -13.12
CA LYS A 118 6.52 4.21 -13.90
C LYS A 118 5.01 4.18 -13.99
N TYR A 119 4.41 3.00 -13.89
CA TYR A 119 2.97 2.81 -14.02
C TYR A 119 2.32 2.58 -12.65
N PHE A 120 1.47 3.51 -12.22
CA PHE A 120 0.72 3.42 -10.96
C PHE A 120 -0.03 2.10 -10.79
N PHE A 121 -0.71 1.62 -11.84
CA PHE A 121 -1.53 0.41 -11.74
C PHE A 121 -0.68 -0.85 -11.48
N ILE A 122 0.57 -0.91 -11.95
CA ILE A 122 1.45 -2.05 -11.69
C ILE A 122 1.87 -2.03 -10.22
N ARG A 123 2.30 -0.86 -9.74
CA ARG A 123 2.64 -0.62 -8.33
C ARG A 123 1.50 -1.00 -7.39
N LYS A 124 0.27 -0.60 -7.72
CA LYS A 124 -0.96 -0.95 -6.99
C LYS A 124 -1.19 -2.46 -6.89
N VAL A 125 -1.01 -3.18 -8.01
CA VAL A 125 -1.08 -4.65 -7.99
C VAL A 125 -0.04 -5.24 -7.02
N MET A 126 1.17 -4.70 -6.95
CA MET A 126 2.19 -5.20 -6.02
C MET A 126 1.84 -4.93 -4.56
N PHE A 127 1.23 -3.78 -4.23
CA PHE A 127 0.75 -3.53 -2.88
C PHE A 127 -0.30 -4.56 -2.44
N ILE A 128 -1.24 -4.90 -3.32
CA ILE A 128 -2.33 -5.82 -3.00
C ILE A 128 -1.85 -7.27 -2.97
N LYS A 129 -1.08 -7.69 -3.98
CA LYS A 129 -0.69 -9.09 -4.19
C LYS A 129 0.11 -9.66 -3.01
N TYR A 130 0.97 -8.84 -2.42
CA TYR A 130 1.91 -9.28 -1.39
C TYR A 130 1.47 -8.92 0.04
N ALA A 131 0.39 -8.13 0.19
CA ALA A 131 -0.08 -7.74 1.50
C ALA A 131 -0.87 -8.84 2.19
N ALA A 132 -0.48 -9.11 3.42
CA ALA A 132 -1.23 -9.86 4.40
C ALA A 132 -2.13 -8.96 5.26
N ALA A 133 -1.83 -7.65 5.34
CA ALA A 133 -2.69 -6.61 5.90
C ALA A 133 -2.30 -5.22 5.37
N TYR A 134 -3.24 -4.29 5.43
CA TYR A 134 -3.00 -2.86 5.20
C TYR A 134 -3.12 -2.09 6.51
N ILE A 135 -2.12 -1.24 6.76
CA ILE A 135 -2.08 -0.31 7.89
C ILE A 135 -2.20 1.11 7.33
N ILE A 136 -3.36 1.72 7.55
CA ILE A 136 -3.74 3.00 7.00
C ILE A 136 -3.58 4.07 8.09
N MET A 137 -2.43 4.73 8.09
CA MET A 137 -2.14 5.88 8.95
C MET A 137 -2.76 7.16 8.36
N PRO A 138 -2.94 8.22 9.17
CA PRO A 138 -3.47 9.50 8.70
C PRO A 138 -2.76 10.02 7.44
N GLY A 139 -3.55 10.34 6.42
CA GLY A 139 -3.06 10.58 5.06
C GLY A 139 -4.04 11.30 4.14
N GLY A 140 -3.51 11.77 3.01
CA GLY A 140 -4.27 12.53 2.01
C GLY A 140 -4.81 11.65 0.88
N PHE A 141 -4.96 12.24 -0.31
CA PHE A 141 -5.58 11.55 -1.46
C PHE A 141 -4.90 10.26 -1.90
N GLY A 142 -3.56 10.19 -1.87
CA GLY A 142 -2.87 8.93 -2.20
C GLY A 142 -3.21 7.81 -1.22
N THR A 143 -3.36 8.13 0.07
CA THR A 143 -3.78 7.17 1.09
C THR A 143 -5.23 6.73 0.89
N LEU A 144 -6.12 7.68 0.57
CA LEU A 144 -7.53 7.39 0.30
C LEU A 144 -7.72 6.55 -0.97
N ASP A 145 -6.93 6.80 -2.01
CA ASP A 145 -6.92 6.03 -3.26
C ASP A 145 -6.64 4.54 -2.97
N GLU A 146 -5.56 4.26 -2.25
CA GLU A 146 -5.17 2.88 -1.89
C GLU A 146 -6.16 2.22 -0.92
N LEU A 147 -6.71 3.00 0.02
CA LEU A 147 -7.76 2.55 0.94
C LEU A 147 -9.01 2.08 0.17
N PHE A 148 -9.58 2.95 -0.67
CA PHE A 148 -10.83 2.64 -1.35
C PHE A 148 -10.66 1.64 -2.50
N GLU A 149 -9.46 1.52 -3.08
CA GLU A 149 -9.15 0.45 -4.02
C GLU A 149 -9.22 -0.92 -3.31
N ALA A 150 -8.60 -1.06 -2.13
CA ALA A 150 -8.67 -2.28 -1.34
C ALA A 150 -10.12 -2.62 -0.92
N VAL A 151 -10.87 -1.62 -0.42
CA VAL A 151 -12.30 -1.80 -0.07
C VAL A 151 -13.08 -2.35 -1.26
N THR A 152 -12.93 -1.73 -2.43
CA THR A 152 -13.69 -2.13 -3.64
C THR A 152 -13.31 -3.55 -4.08
N LEU A 153 -12.03 -3.92 -4.03
CA LEU A 153 -11.58 -5.26 -4.42
C LEU A 153 -12.07 -6.35 -3.46
N ILE A 154 -12.11 -6.07 -2.15
CA ILE A 154 -12.65 -6.98 -1.14
C ILE A 154 -14.17 -7.11 -1.31
N GLN A 155 -14.88 -5.98 -1.38
CA GLN A 155 -16.33 -5.92 -1.59
C GLN A 155 -16.77 -6.72 -2.83
N THR A 156 -16.05 -6.57 -3.94
CA THR A 156 -16.36 -7.25 -5.20
C THR A 156 -15.81 -8.67 -5.31
N GLN A 157 -15.20 -9.20 -4.24
CA GLN A 157 -14.58 -10.53 -4.17
C GLN A 157 -13.53 -10.77 -5.26
N ARG A 158 -12.85 -9.71 -5.70
CA ARG A 158 -11.73 -9.81 -6.67
C ARG A 158 -10.42 -10.21 -5.99
N ILE A 159 -10.35 -10.04 -4.67
CA ILE A 159 -9.28 -10.53 -3.82
C ILE A 159 -9.87 -11.20 -2.57
N LYS A 160 -9.07 -12.01 -1.90
CA LYS A 160 -9.42 -12.52 -0.57
C LYS A 160 -9.42 -11.35 0.44
N PRO A 161 -10.34 -11.33 1.40
CA PRO A 161 -10.32 -10.32 2.46
C PRO A 161 -9.04 -10.47 3.29
N PHE A 162 -8.47 -9.33 3.66
CA PHE A 162 -7.36 -9.22 4.61
C PHE A 162 -7.64 -8.02 5.54
N PRO A 163 -6.96 -7.90 6.70
CA PRO A 163 -7.17 -6.81 7.63
C PRO A 163 -6.84 -5.45 6.99
N LEU A 164 -7.83 -4.56 6.93
CA LEU A 164 -7.69 -3.19 6.46
C LEU A 164 -7.89 -2.25 7.65
N ILE A 165 -6.78 -1.88 8.30
CA ILE A 165 -6.77 -1.26 9.62
C ILE A 165 -6.47 0.23 9.50
N LEU A 166 -7.39 1.06 9.98
CA LEU A 166 -7.32 2.51 10.04
C LEU A 166 -6.82 2.91 11.43
N VAL A 167 -5.64 3.52 11.48
CA VAL A 167 -4.99 3.93 12.73
C VAL A 167 -5.19 5.42 12.98
N GLY A 168 -5.55 5.81 14.21
CA GLY A 168 -5.92 7.19 14.55
C GLY A 168 -7.42 7.39 14.42
N SER A 169 -8.19 6.86 15.36
CA SER A 169 -9.66 6.92 15.34
C SER A 169 -10.20 8.35 15.23
N ASP A 170 -9.55 9.30 15.89
CA ASP A 170 -9.85 10.73 15.83
C ASP A 170 -9.77 11.30 14.40
N TYR A 171 -8.79 10.86 13.62
CA TYR A 171 -8.62 11.26 12.22
C TYR A 171 -9.69 10.65 11.30
N TRP A 172 -10.02 9.38 11.49
CA TRP A 172 -10.90 8.63 10.59
C TRP A 172 -12.39 8.75 10.90
N THR A 173 -12.77 9.17 12.10
CA THR A 173 -14.17 9.23 12.55
C THR A 173 -15.04 10.02 11.57
N GLY A 174 -14.59 11.20 11.12
CA GLY A 174 -15.38 12.03 10.19
C GLY A 174 -15.64 11.36 8.83
N LEU A 175 -14.68 10.58 8.31
CA LEU A 175 -14.87 9.84 7.05
C LEU A 175 -15.85 8.69 7.25
N ILE A 176 -15.71 7.95 8.35
CA ILE A 176 -16.55 6.80 8.66
C ILE A 176 -18.00 7.21 8.91
N ASP A 177 -18.20 8.32 9.61
CA ASP A 177 -19.53 8.90 9.82
C ASP A 177 -20.15 9.33 8.49
N TRP A 178 -19.39 9.97 7.60
CA TRP A 178 -19.87 10.29 6.25
C TRP A 178 -20.24 9.03 5.44
N ILE A 179 -19.44 7.96 5.51
CA ILE A 179 -19.75 6.68 4.85
C ILE A 179 -21.08 6.12 5.37
N LYS A 180 -21.30 6.15 6.69
CA LYS A 180 -22.56 5.68 7.30
C LYS A 180 -23.74 6.57 6.90
N ASP A 181 -23.59 7.88 7.03
CA ASP A 181 -24.67 8.85 6.85
C ASP A 181 -25.06 9.07 5.39
N LYS A 182 -24.13 8.83 4.45
CA LYS A 182 -24.35 9.03 3.01
C LYS A 182 -24.38 7.72 2.26
N LEU A 183 -23.31 6.92 2.33
CA LEU A 183 -23.25 5.72 1.52
C LEU A 183 -24.19 4.64 2.04
N LEU A 184 -24.17 4.34 3.33
CA LEU A 184 -25.03 3.29 3.90
C LEU A 184 -26.50 3.75 3.97
N ALA A 185 -26.77 4.93 4.56
CA ALA A 185 -28.13 5.42 4.71
C ALA A 185 -28.87 5.59 3.36
N GLU A 186 -28.16 5.98 2.31
CA GLU A 186 -28.71 6.11 0.94
C GLU A 186 -28.54 4.84 0.09
N LYS A 187 -28.20 3.70 0.71
CA LYS A 187 -28.11 2.36 0.10
C LYS A 187 -27.16 2.28 -1.11
N ARG A 188 -26.02 2.95 -1.02
CA ARG A 188 -24.90 2.87 -1.98
C ARG A 188 -23.90 1.78 -1.63
N ILE A 189 -23.94 1.28 -0.40
CA ILE A 189 -23.21 0.11 0.11
C ILE A 189 -24.14 -0.73 0.99
N SER A 190 -23.74 -1.98 1.27
CA SER A 190 -24.43 -2.88 2.19
C SER A 190 -23.87 -2.74 3.61
N PRO A 191 -24.63 -3.10 4.67
CA PRO A 191 -24.12 -3.05 6.04
C PRO A 191 -22.81 -3.81 6.26
N GLU A 192 -22.64 -4.95 5.58
CA GLU A 192 -21.47 -5.82 5.67
C GLU A 192 -20.21 -5.17 5.08
N ASP A 193 -20.36 -4.21 4.16
CA ASP A 193 -19.23 -3.49 3.55
C ASP A 193 -18.48 -2.64 4.59
N LEU A 194 -19.14 -2.25 5.68
CA LEU A 194 -18.49 -1.55 6.80
C LEU A 194 -17.55 -2.45 7.59
N GLU A 195 -17.78 -3.77 7.60
CA GLU A 195 -16.95 -4.73 8.33
C GLU A 195 -15.56 -4.89 7.70
N ILE A 196 -15.40 -4.45 6.45
CA ILE A 196 -14.10 -4.40 5.75
C ILE A 196 -13.14 -3.44 6.47
N LEU A 197 -13.66 -2.35 7.05
CA LEU A 197 -12.87 -1.29 7.69
C LEU A 197 -12.76 -1.54 9.19
N GLN A 198 -11.53 -1.66 9.70
CA GLN A 198 -11.27 -1.84 11.13
C GLN A 198 -10.56 -0.59 11.66
N ILE A 199 -11.09 0.03 12.71
CA ILE A 199 -10.44 1.18 13.36
C ILE A 199 -9.76 0.69 14.63
N MET A 200 -8.44 0.93 14.74
CA MET A 200 -7.65 0.47 15.88
C MET A 200 -6.55 1.48 16.19
N ASP A 201 -6.32 1.76 17.47
CA ASP A 201 -5.32 2.74 17.89
C ASP A 201 -4.09 2.13 18.53
N GLU A 202 -4.22 1.00 19.24
CA GLU A 202 -3.12 0.44 20.03
C GLU A 202 -2.23 -0.48 19.19
N PRO A 203 -0.92 -0.20 19.06
CA PRO A 203 0.00 -0.98 18.22
C PRO A 203 0.00 -2.49 18.52
N ASP A 204 -0.02 -2.86 19.80
CA ASP A 204 -0.02 -4.26 20.21
C ASP A 204 -1.32 -4.99 19.83
N GLU A 205 -2.46 -4.29 19.84
CA GLU A 205 -3.74 -4.87 19.43
C GLU A 205 -3.80 -5.05 17.92
N ILE A 206 -3.28 -4.07 17.17
CA ILE A 206 -3.20 -4.11 15.70
C ILE A 206 -2.41 -5.34 15.25
N VAL A 207 -1.22 -5.56 15.80
CA VAL A 207 -0.37 -6.70 15.41
C VAL A 207 -1.05 -8.02 15.74
N LYS A 208 -1.65 -8.15 16.94
CA LYS A 208 -2.40 -9.35 17.33
C LYS A 208 -3.59 -9.64 16.41
N ALA A 209 -4.27 -8.59 15.90
CA ALA A 209 -5.38 -8.76 14.97
C ALA A 209 -4.90 -9.36 13.64
N VAL A 210 -3.77 -8.89 13.12
CA VAL A 210 -3.17 -9.38 11.87
C VAL A 210 -2.64 -10.81 12.03
N GLU A 211 -1.95 -11.12 13.13
CA GLU A 211 -1.39 -12.46 13.39
C GLU A 211 -2.47 -13.56 13.41
N LYS A 212 -3.61 -13.29 14.07
CA LYS A 212 -4.70 -14.26 14.16
C LYS A 212 -5.25 -14.68 12.80
N ILE A 213 -5.23 -13.78 11.83
CA ILE A 213 -5.82 -14.00 10.51
C ILE A 213 -4.91 -14.81 9.59
N ILE A 214 -3.60 -14.86 9.87
CA ILE A 214 -2.61 -15.58 9.05
C ILE A 214 -2.34 -16.99 9.57
N ILE A 215 -2.61 -17.24 10.86
CA ILE A 215 -2.50 -18.55 11.49
C ILE A 215 -3.75 -19.43 11.18
N LEU A 216 -4.85 -18.83 10.73
CA LEU A 216 -6.08 -19.49 10.27
C LEU A 216 -6.04 -19.79 8.77
#